data_AF-A0A531N9Z4-F1
#
_entry.id   AF-A0A531N9Z4-F1
#
_cell.length_a   1.000
_cell.length_b   1.000
_cell.length_c   1.000
_cell.angle_alpha   90.00
_cell.angle_beta   90.00
_cell.angle_gamma   90.00
#
_symmetry.space_group_name_H-M   'P 1'
#
loop_
_entity.id
_entity.type
_entity.pdbx_description
1 polymer ?
#
loop_
_entity_poly.entity_id
_entity_poly.type
_entity_poly.pdbx_seq_one_letter_code
_entity_poly.pdbx_strand_id
1 'polypeptide(L)' 'TGLMLGLKCAMPNGKVNMALRDQHLLAVPAGDNVIRLLPPLTVTDAEIHDALGRIRAGAKGLSEAIASAAAK' A
#
# COMPACT_ATOMS: atom_id res chain seq x y z
N THR A 1 -19.82 -8.05 2.61
CA THR A 1 -18.75 -7.12 2.19
C THR A 1 -18.23 -6.41 3.43
N GLY A 2 -16.95 -6.07 3.53
CA GLY A 2 -16.35 -5.57 4.77
C GLY A 2 -14.97 -4.94 4.56
N LEU A 3 -14.32 -4.53 5.64
CA LEU A 3 -13.07 -3.76 5.61
C LEU A 3 -11.79 -4.61 5.59
N MET A 4 -11.91 -5.93 5.67
CA MET A 4 -10.78 -6.84 5.48
C MET A 4 -10.53 -7.02 3.99
N LEU A 5 -9.54 -6.30 3.45
CA LEU A 5 -9.24 -6.24 2.02
C LEU A 5 -7.84 -6.77 1.72
N GLY A 6 -7.68 -7.41 0.56
CA GLY A 6 -6.39 -7.87 0.04
C GLY A 6 -5.98 -7.08 -1.21
N LEU A 7 -4.80 -6.46 -1.19
CA LEU A 7 -4.19 -5.77 -2.32
C LEU A 7 -3.11 -6.66 -2.94
N LYS A 8 -3.37 -7.25 -4.10
CA LYS A 8 -2.37 -8.02 -4.84
C LYS A 8 -1.35 -7.09 -5.48
N CYS A 9 -0.08 -7.29 -5.16
CA CYS A 9 1.01 -6.44 -5.62
C CYS A 9 1.59 -6.95 -6.95
N ALA A 10 1.99 -6.03 -7.83
CA ALA A 10 2.76 -6.35 -9.04
C ALA A 10 4.27 -6.54 -8.74
N MET A 11 4.74 -5.98 -7.64
CA MET A 11 6.12 -6.08 -7.13
C MET A 11 6.16 -6.94 -5.86
N PRO A 12 7.35 -7.32 -5.34
CA PRO A 12 7.45 -7.98 -4.05
C PRO A 12 6.70 -7.19 -2.96
N ASN A 13 5.71 -7.82 -2.33
CA ASN A 13 4.85 -7.20 -1.34
C ASN A 13 5.63 -6.61 -0.16
N GLY A 14 6.80 -7.15 0.18
CA GLY A 14 7.70 -6.56 1.16
C GLY A 14 8.15 -5.13 0.80
N LYS A 15 8.53 -4.88 -0.46
CA LYS A 15 8.91 -3.54 -0.94
C LYS A 15 7.72 -2.59 -0.93
N VAL A 16 6.56 -3.08 -1.37
CA VAL A 16 5.32 -2.28 -1.35
C VAL A 16 4.93 -1.93 0.09
N ASN A 17 5.03 -2.88 1.02
CA ASN A 17 4.72 -2.68 2.43
C ASN A 17 5.68 -1.67 3.09
N MET A 18 6.96 -1.68 2.72
CA MET A 18 7.92 -0.65 3.16
C MET A 18 7.52 0.74 2.66
N ALA A 19 7.18 0.88 1.38
CA ALA A 19 6.75 2.19 0.85
C ALA A 19 5.45 2.70 1.50
N LEU A 20 4.51 1.82 1.82
CA LEU A 20 3.32 2.19 2.60
C LEU A 20 3.71 2.68 3.99
N ARG A 21 4.66 2.00 4.64
CA ARG A 21 5.18 2.38 5.95
C ARG A 21 5.86 3.76 5.92
N ASP A 22 6.60 4.08 4.87
CA ASP A 22 7.20 5.41 4.66
C ASP A 22 6.15 6.52 4.50
N GLN A 23 4.95 6.17 4.03
CA GLN A 23 3.79 7.07 3.98
C GLN A 23 2.94 7.05 5.27
N HIS A 24 3.49 6.53 6.37
CA HIS A 24 2.82 6.34 7.66
C HIS A 24 1.55 5.49 7.58
N LEU A 25 1.48 4.55 6.63
CA LEU A 25 0.40 3.58 6.54
C LEU A 25 0.88 2.19 6.97
N LEU A 26 0.28 1.67 8.04
CA LEU A 26 0.59 0.33 8.53
C LEU A 26 -0.28 -0.71 7.82
N ALA A 27 0.37 -1.67 7.19
CA ALA A 27 -0.26 -2.82 6.59
C ALA A 27 0.55 -4.09 6.89
N VAL A 28 -0.06 -5.25 6.64
CA VAL A 28 0.57 -6.55 6.92
C VAL A 28 0.70 -7.33 5.61
N PRO A 29 1.91 -7.82 5.26
CA PRO A 29 2.09 -8.70 4.13
C PRO A 29 1.44 -10.06 4.41
N ALA A 30 0.88 -10.67 3.37
CA ALA A 30 0.30 -12.00 3.40
C ALA A 30 0.94 -12.89 2.32
N GLY A 31 0.48 -14.15 2.25
CA GLY A 31 0.80 -15.03 1.14
C GLY A 31 0.37 -14.48 -0.22
N ASP A 32 0.82 -15.13 -1.29
CA ASP A 32 0.42 -14.84 -2.68
C ASP A 32 0.71 -13.42 -3.17
N ASN A 33 1.75 -12.80 -2.62
CA ASN A 33 2.18 -11.44 -2.93
C ASN A 33 1.07 -10.38 -2.68
N VAL A 34 0.28 -10.61 -1.64
CA VAL A 34 -0.81 -9.73 -1.21
C VAL A 34 -0.40 -8.94 0.03
N ILE A 35 -0.91 -7.72 0.15
CA ILE A 35 -0.91 -6.91 1.37
C ILE A 35 -2.34 -6.82 1.90
N ARG A 36 -2.54 -7.02 3.21
CA ARG A 36 -3.86 -6.91 3.82
C ARG A 36 -4.08 -5.54 4.42
N LEU A 37 -5.22 -4.94 4.10
CA LEU A 37 -5.73 -3.73 4.73
C LEU A 37 -6.81 -4.16 5.72
N LEU A 38 -6.58 -3.87 6.99
CA LEU A 38 -7.54 -4.09 8.08
C LEU A 38 -7.62 -2.82 8.93
N PRO A 39 -8.32 -1.78 8.44
CA PRO A 39 -8.59 -0.61 9.26
C PRO A 39 -9.55 -0.98 10.40
N PRO A 40 -9.59 -0.18 11.48
CA PRO A 40 -10.57 -0.36 12.54
C PRO A 40 -11.99 -0.18 12.00
N LEU A 41 -12.97 -0.87 12.59
CA LEU A 41 -14.38 -0.77 12.18
C LEU A 41 -15.01 0.60 12.47
N THR A 42 -14.31 1.45 13.22
CA THR A 42 -14.68 2.82 13.55
C THR A 42 -14.06 3.84 12.59
N VAL A 43 -13.35 3.40 11.55
CA VAL A 43 -12.72 4.31 10.57
C VAL A 43 -13.78 5.13 9.84
N THR A 44 -13.49 6.41 9.66
CA THR A 44 -14.36 7.34 8.95
C THR A 44 -14.03 7.39 7.46
N ASP A 45 -14.97 7.87 6.65
CA ASP A 45 -14.74 8.05 5.22
C ASP A 45 -13.56 9.00 4.94
N ALA A 46 -13.38 10.05 5.74
CA ALA A 46 -12.26 10.98 5.58
C ALA A 46 -10.90 10.30 5.80
N GLU A 47 -10.79 9.44 6.82
CA GLU A 47 -9.58 8.67 7.09
C GLU A 47 -9.31 7.63 5.99
N ILE A 48 -10.37 7.02 5.43
CA ILE A 48 -10.24 6.13 4.27
C ILE A 48 -9.66 6.89 3.07
N HIS A 49 -10.16 8.10 2.79
CA HIS A 49 -9.63 8.91 1.68
C HIS A 49 -8.17 9.32 1.91
N ASP A 50 -7.78 9.67 3.13
CA ASP A 50 -6.37 9.93 3.49
C ASP A 50 -5.50 8.69 3.28
N ALA A 51 -5.95 7.53 3.74
CA ALA A 51 -5.25 6.26 3.54
C ALA A 51 -5.08 5.94 2.05
N LEU A 52 -6.10 6.17 1.22
CA LEU A 52 -6.01 6.02 -0.23
C LEU A 52 -4.97 6.98 -0.83
N GLY A 53 -4.89 8.21 -0.35
CA GLY A 53 -3.85 9.18 -0.73
C GLY A 53 -2.44 8.66 -0.43
N ARG A 54 -2.22 8.12 0.77
CA ARG A 54 -0.94 7.50 1.18
C ARG A 54 -0.57 6.30 0.33
N ILE A 55 -1.53 5.43 0.02
CA ILE A 55 -1.32 4.27 -0.87
C ILE A 55 -0.85 4.75 -2.25
N ARG A 56 -1.50 5.77 -2.81
CA ARG A 56 -1.13 6.34 -4.11
C ARG A 56 0.26 6.96 -4.07
N ALA A 57 0.61 7.69 -3.02
CA ALA A 57 1.93 8.28 -2.85
C ALA A 57 3.03 7.22 -2.78
N GLY A 58 2.82 6.15 -1.99
CA GLY A 58 3.76 5.03 -1.90
C GLY A 58 3.93 4.31 -3.24
N ALA A 59 2.83 4.04 -3.94
CA ALA A 59 2.86 3.44 -5.27
C ALA A 59 3.58 4.32 -6.31
N LYS A 60 3.36 5.64 -6.27
CA LYS A 60 4.03 6.60 -7.14
C LYS A 60 5.55 6.58 -6.93
N GLY A 61 6.01 6.67 -5.67
CA GLY A 61 7.44 6.63 -5.36
C GLY A 61 8.10 5.32 -5.83
N LEU A 62 7.39 4.20 -5.74
CA LEU A 62 7.86 2.92 -6.27
C LEU A 62 7.93 2.91 -7.80
N SER A 63 6.91 3.45 -8.47
CA SER A 63 6.90 3.56 -9.93
C SER A 63 8.04 4.43 -10.46
N GLU A 64 8.32 5.55 -9.80
CA GLU A 64 9.42 6.46 -10.16
C GLU A 64 10.78 5.78 -9.93
N ALA A 65 10.94 5.04 -8.83
CA ALA A 65 12.16 4.27 -8.57
C ALA A 65 12.42 3.20 -9.64
N ILE A 66 11.37 2.51 -10.13
CA ILE A 66 11.49 1.56 -11.25
C ILE A 66 11.91 2.28 -12.54
N ALA A 67 11.25 3.39 -12.87
CA ALA A 67 11.57 4.16 -14.08
C ALA A 67 13.02 4.66 -14.06
N SER A 68 13.51 5.13 -12.91
CA SER A 68 14.90 5.55 -12.75
C SER A 68 15.91 4.39 -12.82
N ALA A 69 15.53 3.19 -12.39
CA ALA A 69 16.41 2.01 -12.45
C ALA A 69 16.50 1.42 -13.86
N ALA A 70 15.44 1.55 -14.67
CA ALA A 70 15.43 1.11 -16.07
C ALA A 70 16.15 2.08 -17.02
N ALA A 71 16.35 3.34 -16.62
CA ALA A 71 17.05 4.36 -17.39
C ALA A 71 18.58 4.38 -17.18
N LYS A 72 19.10 3.53 -16.27
CA LYS A 72 20.52 3.30 -16.04
C LYS A 72 20.93 1.96 -16.62
#